data_AF-A0A7W3JMZ6-F1
#
_entry.id   AF-A0A7W3JMZ6-F1
#
_cell.length_a   1.000
_cell.length_b   1.000
_cell.length_c   1.000
_cell.angle_alpha   90.00
_cell.angle_beta   90.00
_cell.angle_gamma   90.00
#
_symmetry.space_group_name_H-M   'P 1'
#
loop_
_entity.id
_entity.type
_entity.pdbx_description
1 polymer ?
#
loop_
_entity_poly.entity_id
_entity_poly.type
_entity_poly.pdbx_seq_one_letter_code
_entity_poly.pdbx_strand_id
1 'polypeptide(L)'
;MSVNADVREVRYLPAARTRYAETLAPLVRKQAILLIILGCLFVFMAVVVPAIAFSMGGSAEPLRVVIGLGILSLIPIALLVAGIRQLRLRPALPEVAFTVSSESVVFSRREKTTLLSRTRPELRWDRRATTVRVDTVGPKADEVLIFTTKIGSATRTERQTTDVLDTPVAEILAAVQAP
;
A
#
# COMPACT_ATOMS: atom_id res chain seq x y z
N MET A 1 27.60 31.99 11.51
CA MET A 1 26.92 30.77 11.01
C MET A 1 25.45 30.89 11.36
N SER A 2 24.61 31.29 10.41
CA SER A 2 23.18 31.54 10.63
C SER A 2 22.36 30.25 10.49
N VAL A 3 21.75 29.83 11.60
CA VAL A 3 20.39 29.26 11.74
C VAL A 3 19.89 28.28 10.65
N ASN A 4 19.87 26.97 10.94
CA ASN A 4 19.00 25.98 10.29
C ASN A 4 17.90 25.56 11.28
N ALA A 5 17.05 26.51 11.69
CA ALA A 5 16.13 26.33 12.82
C ALA A 5 14.82 25.57 12.55
N ASP A 6 14.32 25.45 11.32
CA ASP A 6 12.91 25.04 11.14
C ASP A 6 12.71 23.87 10.18
N VAL A 7 13.47 22.78 10.33
CA VAL A 7 13.08 21.48 9.76
C VAL A 7 12.79 20.53 10.90
N ARG A 8 11.50 20.23 11.11
CA ARG A 8 11.02 19.26 12.10
C ARG A 8 10.73 17.94 11.42
N GLU A 9 11.49 16.91 11.77
CA GLU A 9 11.21 15.55 11.33
C GLU A 9 10.24 14.88 12.31
N VAL A 10 9.14 14.34 11.79
CA VAL A 10 8.22 13.52 12.57
C VAL A 10 8.49 12.07 12.20
N ARG A 11 8.87 11.25 13.18
CA ARG A 11 9.29 9.86 12.93
C ARG A 11 8.24 8.89 13.45
N TYR A 12 8.35 7.66 12.99
CA TYR A 12 7.60 6.56 13.55
C TYR A 12 8.28 6.02 14.81
N LEU A 13 7.47 5.63 15.79
CA LEU A 13 7.95 4.92 16.96
C LEU A 13 8.71 3.65 16.56
N PRO A 14 9.89 3.38 17.14
CA PRO A 14 10.63 2.15 16.88
C PRO A 14 9.78 0.90 17.12
N ALA A 15 8.96 0.90 18.18
CA ALA A 15 8.03 -0.18 18.49
C ALA A 15 6.98 -0.41 17.39
N ALA A 16 6.47 0.67 16.79
CA ALA A 16 5.53 0.58 15.67
C ALA A 16 6.20 0.01 14.42
N ARG A 17 7.45 0.40 14.13
CA ARG A 17 8.25 -0.15 13.03
C ARG A 17 8.50 -1.66 13.21
N THR A 18 8.88 -2.08 14.42
CA THR A 18 9.07 -3.50 14.76
C THR A 18 7.77 -4.28 14.60
N ARG A 19 6.67 -3.77 15.19
CA ARG A 19 5.35 -4.40 15.07
C ARG A 19 4.92 -4.54 13.62
N TYR A 20 5.16 -3.53 12.79
CA TYR A 20 4.86 -3.58 11.36
C TYR A 20 5.67 -4.66 10.62
N ALA A 21 6.97 -4.75 10.92
CA ALA A 21 7.83 -5.78 10.35
C ALA A 21 7.43 -7.20 10.80
N GLU A 22 7.00 -7.36 12.05
CA GLU A 22 6.56 -8.65 12.61
C GLU A 22 5.16 -9.07 12.16
N THR A 23 4.30 -8.13 11.77
CA THR A 23 2.90 -8.43 11.43
C THR A 23 2.63 -8.35 9.93
N LEU A 24 2.85 -7.20 9.31
CA LEU A 24 2.41 -6.96 7.95
C LEU A 24 3.31 -7.66 6.93
N ALA A 25 4.63 -7.63 7.13
CA ALA A 25 5.55 -8.30 6.21
C ALA A 25 5.30 -9.82 6.10
N PRO A 26 5.14 -10.60 7.18
CA PRO A 26 4.80 -12.01 7.06
C PRO A 26 3.37 -12.24 6.58
N LEU A 27 2.42 -11.37 6.91
CA LEU A 27 1.03 -11.49 6.43
C LEU A 27 0.96 -11.33 4.91
N VAL A 28 1.61 -10.29 4.35
CA VAL A 28 1.69 -10.08 2.89
C VAL A 28 2.36 -11.27 2.22
N ARG A 29 3.43 -11.81 2.81
CA ARG A 29 4.10 -13.01 2.29
C ARG A 29 3.20 -14.24 2.31
N LYS A 30 2.45 -14.48 3.40
CA LYS A 30 1.48 -15.59 3.50
C LYS A 30 0.36 -15.45 2.48
N GLN A 31 -0.19 -14.24 2.31
CA GLN A 31 -1.21 -13.95 1.30
C GLN A 31 -0.69 -14.23 -0.12
N ALA A 32 0.55 -13.82 -0.41
CA ALA A 32 1.18 -14.06 -1.71
C ALA A 32 1.36 -15.55 -2.00
N ILE A 33 1.81 -16.33 -1.00
CA ILE A 33 1.93 -17.80 -1.10
C ILE A 33 0.55 -18.43 -1.35
N LEU A 34 -0.47 -17.98 -0.62
CA LEU A 34 -1.83 -18.50 -0.75
C LEU A 34 -2.39 -18.26 -2.16
N LEU A 35 -2.14 -17.08 -2.76
CA LEU A 35 -2.53 -16.79 -4.14
C LEU A 35 -1.85 -17.72 -5.15
N ILE A 36 -0.58 -18.05 -4.92
CA ILE A 36 0.16 -18.99 -5.77
C ILE A 36 -0.44 -20.39 -5.66
N ILE A 37 -0.67 -20.87 -4.43
CA ILE A 37 -1.30 -22.18 -4.18
C ILE A 37 -2.68 -22.25 -4.85
N LEU A 38 -3.50 -21.22 -4.68
CA LEU A 38 -4.82 -21.15 -5.29
C LEU A 38 -4.75 -21.12 -6.82
N GLY A 39 -3.80 -20.38 -7.39
CA GLY A 39 -3.53 -20.39 -8.82
C GLY A 39 -3.18 -21.79 -9.33
N CYS A 40 -2.26 -22.50 -8.66
CA CYS A 40 -1.89 -23.87 -9.02
C CYS A 40 -3.07 -24.84 -8.93
N LEU A 41 -3.86 -24.79 -7.85
CA LEU A 41 -5.04 -25.63 -7.68
C LEU A 41 -6.08 -25.36 -8.77
N PHE A 42 -6.25 -24.09 -9.16
CA PHE A 42 -7.17 -23.73 -10.22
C PHE A 42 -6.68 -24.23 -11.59
N VAL A 43 -5.38 -24.11 -11.92
CA VAL A 43 -4.84 -24.74 -13.15
C VAL A 43 -5.14 -26.23 -13.17
N PHE A 44 -4.88 -26.92 -12.05
CA PHE A 44 -5.09 -28.36 -11.97
C PHE A 44 -6.56 -28.74 -12.20
N MET A 45 -7.49 -28.10 -11.49
CA MET A 45 -8.91 -28.45 -11.57
C MET A 45 -9.59 -27.95 -12.85
N ALA A 46 -9.26 -26.75 -13.31
CA ALA A 46 -9.97 -26.09 -14.39
C ALA A 46 -9.36 -26.36 -15.77
N VAL A 47 -8.07 -26.71 -15.83
CA VAL A 47 -7.36 -26.94 -17.10
C VAL A 47 -6.92 -28.39 -17.24
N VAL A 48 -6.22 -28.94 -16.25
CA VAL A 48 -5.62 -30.28 -16.36
C VAL A 48 -6.67 -31.38 -16.32
N VAL A 49 -7.61 -31.35 -15.36
CA VAL A 49 -8.66 -32.38 -15.23
C VAL A 49 -9.55 -32.47 -16.48
N PRO A 50 -10.10 -31.35 -17.03
CA PRO A 50 -10.86 -31.40 -18.27
C PRO A 50 -10.04 -31.87 -19.46
N ALA A 51 -8.76 -31.50 -19.57
CA ALA A 51 -7.89 -31.96 -20.65
C ALA A 51 -7.66 -33.48 -20.62
N ILE A 52 -7.43 -34.06 -19.43
CA ILE A 52 -7.33 -35.52 -19.26
C ILE A 52 -8.65 -36.19 -19.65
N ALA A 53 -9.79 -35.69 -19.14
CA ALA A 53 -11.11 -36.23 -19.47
C ALA A 53 -11.39 -36.19 -20.99
N PHE A 54 -11.01 -35.10 -21.66
CA PHE A 54 -11.13 -34.97 -23.11
C PHE A 54 -10.26 -35.97 -23.87
N SER A 55 -9.03 -36.19 -23.42
CA SER A 55 -8.09 -37.14 -24.05
C SER A 55 -8.57 -38.60 -24.00
N MET A 56 -9.50 -38.92 -23.11
CA MET A 56 -10.02 -40.28 -22.89
C MET A 56 -11.28 -40.62 -23.70
N GLY A 57 -11.84 -39.70 -24.49
CA GLY A 57 -12.98 -40.03 -25.37
C GLY A 57 -13.91 -38.89 -25.81
N GLY A 58 -13.48 -37.63 -25.76
CA GLY A 58 -14.37 -36.49 -26.02
C GLY A 58 -14.69 -36.24 -27.50
N SER A 59 -15.98 -36.17 -27.85
CA SER A 59 -16.52 -35.86 -29.19
C SER A 59 -16.73 -34.36 -29.46
N ALA A 60 -16.23 -33.46 -28.61
CA ALA A 60 -16.46 -32.02 -28.78
C ALA A 60 -15.52 -31.41 -29.83
N GLU A 61 -15.99 -30.34 -30.50
CA GLU A 61 -15.17 -29.56 -31.43
C GLU A 61 -13.88 -29.05 -30.73
N PRO A 62 -12.69 -29.50 -31.13
CA PRO A 62 -11.45 -29.25 -30.41
C PRO A 62 -11.12 -27.76 -30.29
N LEU A 63 -11.54 -26.95 -31.28
CA LEU A 63 -11.33 -25.50 -31.28
C LEU A 63 -12.07 -24.79 -30.13
N ARG A 64 -13.33 -25.16 -29.84
CA ARG A 64 -14.12 -24.52 -28.77
C ARG A 64 -13.57 -24.87 -27.38
N VAL A 65 -13.08 -26.11 -27.22
CA VAL A 65 -12.46 -26.58 -25.97
C VAL A 65 -11.15 -25.85 -25.71
N VAL A 66 -10.31 -25.69 -26.74
CA VAL A 66 -9.03 -24.96 -26.63
C VAL A 66 -9.27 -23.49 -26.27
N ILE A 67 -10.24 -22.83 -26.91
CA ILE A 67 -10.58 -21.43 -26.59
C ILE A 67 -11.11 -21.30 -25.16
N GLY A 68 -12.01 -22.20 -24.74
CA GLY A 68 -12.56 -22.22 -23.39
C GLY A 68 -11.48 -22.41 -22.32
N LEU A 69 -10.59 -23.38 -22.51
CA LEU A 69 -9.45 -23.63 -21.61
C LEU A 69 -8.46 -22.45 -21.61
N GLY A 70 -8.23 -21.83 -22.77
CA GLY A 70 -7.39 -20.65 -22.89
C GLY A 70 -7.93 -19.48 -22.06
N ILE A 71 -9.22 -19.16 -22.19
CA ILE A 71 -9.86 -18.10 -21.39
C ILE A 71 -9.84 -18.45 -19.90
N LEU A 72 -10.16 -19.69 -19.55
CA LEU A 72 -10.21 -20.15 -18.16
C LEU A 72 -8.82 -20.13 -17.50
N SER A 73 -7.75 -20.31 -18.28
CA SER A 73 -6.37 -20.23 -17.81
C SER A 73 -5.91 -18.81 -17.46
N LEU A 74 -6.63 -17.76 -17.88
CA LEU A 74 -6.29 -16.37 -17.54
C LEU A 74 -6.38 -16.10 -16.03
N ILE A 75 -7.37 -16.71 -15.36
CA ILE A 75 -7.58 -16.56 -13.91
C ILE A 75 -6.37 -17.08 -13.11
N PRO A 76 -5.90 -18.32 -13.27
CA PRO A 76 -4.74 -18.81 -12.52
C PRO A 76 -3.46 -18.07 -12.89
N ILE A 77 -3.28 -17.67 -14.16
CA ILE A 77 -2.13 -16.84 -14.56
C ILE A 77 -2.15 -15.51 -13.79
N ALA A 78 -3.31 -14.84 -13.70
CA ALA A 78 -3.44 -13.60 -12.95
C ALA A 78 -3.13 -13.79 -11.45
N LEU A 79 -3.60 -14.88 -10.84
CA LEU A 79 -3.32 -15.21 -9.44
C LEU A 79 -1.82 -15.47 -9.20
N LEU A 80 -1.17 -16.24 -10.07
CA LEU A 80 0.27 -16.51 -10.00
C LEU A 80 1.08 -15.23 -10.15
N VAL A 81 0.78 -14.40 -11.16
CA VAL A 81 1.45 -13.12 -11.38
C VAL A 81 1.25 -12.19 -10.18
N ALA A 82 0.03 -12.11 -9.63
CA ALA A 82 -0.25 -11.30 -8.45
C ALA A 82 0.54 -11.79 -7.22
N GLY A 83 0.56 -13.09 -6.95
CA GLY A 83 1.32 -13.68 -5.85
C GLY A 83 2.83 -13.46 -6.00
N ILE A 84 3.40 -13.71 -7.19
CA ILE A 84 4.82 -13.46 -7.46
C ILE A 84 5.18 -11.98 -7.26
N ARG A 85 4.34 -11.06 -7.75
CA ARG A 85 4.55 -9.62 -7.54
C ARG A 85 4.49 -9.25 -6.06
N GLN A 86 3.53 -9.79 -5.31
CA GLN A 86 3.45 -9.56 -3.87
C GLN A 86 4.65 -10.12 -3.11
N LEU A 87 5.27 -11.22 -3.54
CA LEU A 87 6.51 -11.73 -2.95
C LEU A 87 7.72 -10.82 -3.20
N ARG A 88 7.72 -10.06 -4.30
CA ARG A 88 8.77 -9.09 -4.60
C ARG A 88 8.62 -7.79 -3.81
N LEU A 89 7.42 -7.50 -3.29
CA LEU A 89 7.19 -6.35 -2.43
C LEU A 89 7.88 -6.55 -1.08
N ARG A 90 8.60 -5.53 -0.63
CA ARG A 90 9.20 -5.49 0.70
C ARG A 90 8.50 -4.39 1.49
N PRO A 91 7.30 -4.66 2.04
CA PRO A 91 6.58 -3.66 2.80
C PRO A 91 7.44 -3.23 3.99
N ALA A 92 7.90 -1.98 3.95
CA ALA A 92 8.70 -1.38 5.00
C ALA A 92 8.02 -0.08 5.42
N LEU A 93 7.92 0.12 6.73
CA LEU A 93 7.56 1.40 7.28
C LEU A 93 8.82 2.28 7.29
N PRO A 94 8.83 3.46 6.64
CA PRO A 94 9.99 4.34 6.68
C PRO A 94 10.25 4.83 8.11
N GLU A 95 11.44 5.34 8.37
CA GLU A 95 11.77 5.89 9.68
C GLU A 95 11.06 7.22 9.93
N VAL A 96 11.16 8.12 8.96
CA VAL A 96 10.52 9.42 8.98
C VAL A 96 9.13 9.30 8.36
N ALA A 97 8.10 9.75 9.06
CA ALA A 97 6.74 9.80 8.54
C ALA A 97 6.61 10.97 7.54
N PHE A 98 6.98 12.16 7.99
CA PHE A 98 7.01 13.38 7.18
C PHE A 98 7.96 14.40 7.81
N THR A 99 8.39 15.36 7.01
CA THR A 99 9.17 16.50 7.47
C THR A 99 8.39 17.79 7.26
N VAL A 100 8.43 18.66 8.25
CA VAL A 100 7.82 20.00 8.21
C VAL A 100 8.96 21.00 8.15
N SER A 101 9.01 21.75 7.07
CA SER A 101 9.94 22.88 6.88
C SER A 101 9.17 24.21 6.97
N SER A 102 9.89 25.34 6.94
CA SER A 102 9.29 26.68 6.83
C SER A 102 8.37 26.82 5.60
N GLU A 103 8.70 26.15 4.49
CA GLU A 103 7.99 26.33 3.21
C GLU A 103 7.17 25.11 2.80
N SER A 104 7.47 23.91 3.31
CA SER A 104 6.85 22.69 2.80
C SER A 104 6.68 21.58 3.82
N VAL A 105 5.64 20.77 3.61
CA VAL A 105 5.42 19.50 4.30
C VAL A 105 5.75 18.39 3.31
N VAL A 106 6.77 17.59 3.60
CA VAL A 106 7.20 16.49 2.74
C VAL A 106 6.82 15.17 3.38
N PHE A 107 5.94 14.42 2.74
CA PHE A 107 5.60 13.07 3.19
C PHE A 107 6.56 12.05 2.61
N SER A 108 7.06 11.18 3.48
CA SER A 108 7.94 10.09 3.09
C SER A 108 7.29 9.18 2.06
N ARG A 109 8.13 8.62 1.19
CA ARG A 109 7.74 7.60 0.23
C ARG A 109 7.21 6.38 0.98
N ARG A 110 5.92 6.09 0.81
CA ARG A 110 5.32 4.81 1.20
C ARG A 110 5.17 3.91 0.00
N GLU A 111 5.62 2.67 0.13
CA GLU A 111 5.22 1.62 -0.78
C GLU A 111 3.76 1.27 -0.51
N LYS A 112 2.88 1.60 -1.46
CA LYS A 112 1.50 1.14 -1.38
C LYS A 112 1.47 -0.29 -1.90
N THR A 113 1.04 -1.22 -1.05
CA THR A 113 0.73 -2.61 -1.42
C THR A 113 -0.56 -2.65 -2.27
N THR A 114 -0.51 -2.11 -3.48
CA THR A 114 -1.55 -2.32 -4.51
C THR A 114 -1.09 -3.38 -5.51
N LEU A 115 -2.04 -3.95 -6.27
CA LEU A 115 -1.76 -4.92 -7.35
C LEU A 115 -0.77 -4.40 -8.41
N LEU A 116 -0.62 -3.08 -8.52
CA LEU A 116 0.29 -2.40 -9.43
C LEU A 116 1.60 -1.96 -8.79
N SER A 117 1.88 -2.30 -7.52
CA SER A 117 3.11 -1.97 -6.80
C SER A 117 3.59 -0.55 -7.13
N ARG A 118 2.75 0.46 -6.86
CA ARG A 118 3.12 1.83 -7.17
C ARG A 118 3.80 2.42 -5.93
N THR A 119 5.12 2.54 -5.99
CA THR A 119 5.86 3.38 -5.06
C THR A 119 5.37 4.81 -5.24
N ARG A 120 4.77 5.41 -4.21
CA ARG A 120 4.35 6.80 -4.29
C ARG A 120 5.60 7.67 -4.21
N PRO A 121 5.84 8.60 -5.15
CA PRO A 121 6.93 9.57 -4.97
C PRO A 121 6.70 10.34 -3.67
N GLU A 122 7.78 10.86 -3.10
CA GLU A 122 7.69 11.80 -1.99
C GLU A 122 6.72 12.93 -2.38
N LEU A 123 5.81 13.24 -1.49
CA LEU A 123 4.83 14.30 -1.72
C LEU A 123 5.32 15.54 -1.01
N ARG A 124 5.80 16.51 -1.77
CA ARG A 124 6.10 17.84 -1.26
C ARG A 124 4.90 18.74 -1.45
N TRP A 125 4.32 19.19 -0.35
CA TRP A 125 3.21 20.14 -0.33
C TRP A 125 3.69 21.47 0.22
N ASP A 126 3.15 22.57 -0.32
CA ASP A 126 3.40 23.91 0.21
C ASP A 126 2.75 24.02 1.59
N ARG A 127 3.52 24.38 2.61
CA ARG A 127 3.05 24.51 3.99
C ARG A 127 1.96 25.57 4.10
N ARG A 128 2.08 26.70 3.39
CA ARG A 128 1.13 27.81 3.45
C ARG A 128 -0.22 27.46 2.84
N ALA A 129 -0.23 26.51 1.89
CA ALA A 129 -1.45 26.00 1.26
C ALA A 129 -2.00 24.73 1.93
N THR A 130 -1.30 24.20 2.94
CA THR A 130 -1.65 22.96 3.64
C THR A 130 -2.29 23.26 4.98
N THR A 131 -3.47 22.71 5.21
CA THR A 131 -4.11 22.67 6.53
C THR A 131 -4.01 21.27 7.12
N VAL A 132 -3.91 21.19 8.44
CA VAL A 132 -3.93 19.93 9.18
C VAL A 132 -5.05 19.96 10.21
N ARG A 133 -5.81 18.88 10.29
CA ARG A 133 -6.85 18.68 11.30
C ARG A 133 -6.73 17.30 11.91
N VAL A 134 -7.15 17.19 13.16
CA VAL A 134 -7.31 15.92 13.86
C VAL A 134 -8.71 15.39 13.59
N ASP A 135 -8.82 14.11 13.31
CA ASP A 135 -10.09 13.40 13.15
C ASP A 135 -9.98 12.03 13.84
N THR A 136 -11.11 11.42 14.17
CA THR A 136 -11.15 10.05 14.67
C THR A 136 -11.75 9.14 13.62
N VAL A 137 -11.06 8.04 13.30
CA VAL A 137 -11.47 7.14 12.22
C VAL A 137 -11.65 5.72 12.73
N GLY A 138 -12.80 5.15 12.41
CA GLY A 138 -13.10 3.74 12.67
C GLY A 138 -13.62 3.45 14.09
N PRO A 139 -13.98 2.18 14.35
CA PRO A 139 -14.68 1.78 15.57
C PRO A 139 -13.81 1.87 16.84
N LYS A 140 -12.49 2.00 16.70
CA LYS A 140 -11.55 2.15 17.81
C LYS A 140 -11.25 3.61 18.17
N ALA A 141 -11.85 4.56 17.46
CA ALA A 141 -11.59 6.00 17.61
C ALA A 141 -10.09 6.33 17.52
N ASP A 142 -9.37 5.66 16.61
CA ASP A 142 -7.96 5.94 16.39
C ASP A 142 -7.84 7.37 15.87
N GLU A 143 -7.00 8.17 16.54
CA GLU A 143 -6.76 9.56 16.19
C GLU A 143 -5.88 9.62 14.94
N VAL A 144 -6.30 10.44 13.97
CA VAL A 144 -5.67 10.55 12.65
C VAL A 144 -5.50 12.03 12.32
N LEU A 145 -4.29 12.38 11.89
CA LEU A 145 -4.00 13.65 11.27
C LEU A 145 -4.40 13.61 9.79
N ILE A 146 -5.21 14.58 9.38
CA ILE A 146 -5.67 14.76 8.02
C ILE A 146 -5.07 16.05 7.48
N PHE A 147 -4.09 15.89 6.61
CA PHE A 147 -3.45 16.98 5.89
C PHE A 147 -4.23 17.23 4.61
N THR A 148 -4.58 18.48 4.34
CA THR A 148 -5.32 18.89 3.15
C THR A 148 -4.61 20.04 2.48
N THR A 149 -4.31 19.91 1.19
CA THR A 149 -3.71 20.99 0.39
C THR A 149 -4.52 21.23 -0.87
N LYS A 150 -4.58 22.48 -1.33
CA LYS A 150 -5.03 22.80 -2.68
C LYS A 150 -3.86 22.74 -3.66
N ILE A 151 -4.03 22.03 -4.78
CA ILE A 151 -3.08 21.96 -5.88
C ILE A 151 -3.85 22.28 -7.16
N GLY A 152 -3.70 23.51 -7.65
CA GLY A 152 -4.52 24.04 -8.73
C GLY A 152 -6.01 24.07 -8.33
N SER A 153 -6.87 23.47 -9.15
CA SER A 153 -8.31 23.32 -8.87
C SER A 153 -8.66 22.12 -7.98
N ALA A 154 -7.69 21.23 -7.70
CA ALA A 154 -7.94 19.99 -6.99
C ALA A 154 -7.51 20.07 -5.52
N THR A 155 -8.34 19.51 -4.63
CA THR A 155 -7.97 19.28 -3.23
C THR A 155 -7.32 17.91 -3.09
N ARG A 156 -6.17 17.84 -2.44
CA ARG A 156 -5.51 16.59 -2.06
C ARG A 156 -5.49 16.43 -0.56
N THR A 157 -5.64 15.18 -0.12
CA THR A 157 -5.69 14.83 1.30
C THR A 157 -4.76 13.65 1.59
N GLU A 158 -4.02 13.73 2.69
CA GLU A 158 -3.15 12.68 3.19
C GLU A 158 -3.50 12.39 4.64
N ARG A 159 -3.55 11.12 5.00
CA ARG A 159 -3.92 10.65 6.34
C ARG A 159 -2.74 10.00 7.04
N GLN A 160 -2.59 10.32 8.31
CA GLN A 160 -1.52 9.83 9.16
C GLN A 160 -2.09 9.44 10.53
N THR A 161 -2.03 8.16 10.90
CA THR A 161 -2.41 7.72 12.24
C THR A 161 -1.40 8.24 13.27
N THR A 162 -1.89 8.69 14.43
CA THR A 162 -1.06 9.35 15.46
C THR A 162 -0.44 8.37 16.45
N ASP A 163 -1.06 7.21 16.65
CA ASP A 163 -0.66 6.13 17.58
C ASP A 163 0.74 5.55 17.31
N VAL A 164 1.25 5.75 16.10
CA VAL A 164 2.55 5.25 15.64
C VAL A 164 3.62 6.35 15.53
N LEU A 165 3.31 7.59 15.88
CA LEU A 165 4.24 8.73 15.79
C LEU A 165 4.99 8.96 17.10
N ASP A 166 6.24 9.40 16.98
CA ASP A 166 7.07 9.76 18.12
C ASP A 166 6.83 11.18 18.65
N THR A 167 6.16 12.02 17.86
CA THR A 167 5.92 13.43 18.15
C THR A 167 4.46 13.65 18.56
N PRO A 168 4.19 14.39 19.65
CA PRO A 168 2.83 14.72 20.08
C PRO A 168 2.03 15.47 19.02
N VAL A 169 0.73 15.18 18.92
CA VAL A 169 -0.19 15.80 17.96
C VAL A 169 -0.20 17.33 18.05
N ALA A 170 -0.21 17.88 19.27
CA ALA A 170 -0.21 19.33 19.48
C ALA A 170 1.04 20.01 18.89
N GLU A 171 2.20 19.37 18.97
CA GLU A 171 3.45 19.88 18.41
C GLU A 171 3.46 19.84 16.88
N ILE A 172 2.83 18.81 16.30
CA ILE A 172 2.67 18.67 14.85
C ILE A 172 1.73 19.75 14.31
N LEU A 173 0.59 19.96 14.96
CA LEU A 173 -0.36 21.01 14.58
C LEU A 173 0.31 22.38 14.62
N ALA A 174 1.01 22.69 15.71
CA ALA A 174 1.74 23.94 15.86
C ALA A 174 2.81 24.12 14.77
N ALA A 175 3.56 23.07 14.43
CA ALA A 175 4.60 23.15 13.41
C ALA A 175 4.05 23.42 12.00
N VAL A 176 2.89 22.87 11.66
CA VAL A 176 2.28 23.06 10.33
C VAL A 176 1.52 24.38 10.24
N GLN A 177 0.82 24.77 11.31
CA GLN A 177 -0.04 25.95 11.35
C GLN A 177 0.70 27.23 11.79
N ALA A 178 1.95 27.13 12.25
CA ALA A 178 2.75 28.31 12.53
C ALA A 178 2.93 29.16 11.25
N PRO A 179 2.94 30.50 11.37
CA PRO A 179 3.11 31.41 10.24
C PRO A 179 4.48 31.32 9.56
#